data_AF-A0A1B6Q514-F1
#
_entry.id   AF-A0A1B6Q514-F1
#
_cell.length_a   1.000
_cell.length_b   1.000
_cell.length_c   1.000
_cell.angle_alpha   90.00
_cell.angle_beta   90.00
_cell.angle_gamma   90.00
#
_symmetry.space_group_name_H-M   'P 1'
#
loop_
_entity.id
_entity.type
_entity.pdbx_description
1 polymer ?
#
loop_
_entity_poly.entity_id
_entity_poly.type
_entity_poly.pdbx_seq_one_letter_code
_entity_poly.pdbx_strand_id
1 'polypeptide(L)'
;MSLIRGMGNIAKRWKELNGLNYWKGLVDPLDLDLRRNIINYGELSQAAYTGLNRERRSRYAGSCLFNRRDFLSRVDVSNPNLYEITKFIYAMCTVSLPDGFMVKSLSKAAWSRQSNWMGFVAVATDEGKEVLGRRDVVVAWRGTIRMVEWMDDLDISLVPASEIVLPGSATNPCVHGGWLSVYTSADPGSQYNKESARHQVLNEVKRIQDLYKTEETSISITGHSLGAALATINAIDIVSNGYNRSCPVSAFVFGSPRVGNPDFQEAFDSAADLRLLRVRNSPDVVPKWPKLGYSDVGTELRIDTGESPYLKSPGNPLTWHDMECYMHGVAGAQGSSGGFELAVDRDIALVNKHEDALKNEFAVPSSWWVVQNKGMVKGKDGRWHLADHEDDD
;
A
#
# COMPACT_ATOMS: atom_id res chain seq x y z
N MET A 1 -27.66 -4.99 -11.96
CA MET A 1 -26.69 -4.96 -10.84
C MET A 1 -25.56 -5.89 -11.21
N SER A 2 -24.40 -5.33 -11.56
CA SER A 2 -23.20 -6.15 -11.77
C SER A 2 -22.92 -6.90 -10.46
N LEU A 3 -22.62 -8.20 -10.54
CA LEU A 3 -22.28 -9.02 -9.38
C LEU A 3 -20.89 -8.60 -8.92
N ILE A 4 -20.82 -7.60 -8.03
CA ILE A 4 -19.55 -7.11 -7.51
C ILE A 4 -18.96 -8.19 -6.60
N ARG A 5 -17.79 -8.69 -6.98
CA ARG A 5 -17.23 -9.91 -6.41
C ARG A 5 -16.75 -9.63 -4.99
N GLY A 6 -17.27 -10.40 -4.03
CA GLY A 6 -16.72 -10.45 -2.68
C GLY A 6 -17.01 -9.24 -1.78
N MET A 7 -18.00 -8.37 -2.08
CA MET A 7 -18.26 -7.17 -1.26
C MET A 7 -19.21 -7.38 -0.06
N GLY A 8 -19.79 -8.57 0.11
CA GLY A 8 -20.54 -8.96 1.32
C GLY A 8 -21.54 -7.91 1.82
N ASN A 9 -21.55 -7.66 3.13
CA ASN A 9 -22.36 -6.61 3.76
C ASN A 9 -21.59 -5.30 4.02
N ILE A 10 -20.52 -5.02 3.24
CA ILE A 10 -19.62 -3.88 3.50
C ILE A 10 -20.40 -2.56 3.64
N ALA A 11 -21.32 -2.23 2.72
CA ALA A 11 -22.09 -0.98 2.78
C ALA A 11 -22.81 -0.74 4.12
N LYS A 12 -23.34 -1.79 4.76
CA LYS A 12 -24.07 -1.66 6.04
C LYS A 12 -23.14 -1.63 7.25
N ARG A 13 -21.96 -2.23 7.13
CA ARG A 13 -21.02 -2.44 8.23
C ARG A 13 -19.76 -1.58 8.11
N TRP A 14 -19.67 -0.69 7.12
CA TRP A 14 -18.41 -0.05 6.74
C TRP A 14 -17.70 0.62 7.91
N LYS A 15 -18.43 1.31 8.81
CA LYS A 15 -17.84 1.95 10.00
C LYS A 15 -17.16 0.93 10.93
N GLU A 16 -17.82 -0.19 11.18
CA GLU A 16 -17.29 -1.30 11.97
C GLU A 16 -16.07 -1.92 11.28
N LEU A 17 -16.18 -2.22 9.97
CA LEU A 17 -15.11 -2.82 9.18
C LEU A 17 -13.90 -1.89 8.98
N ASN A 18 -14.10 -0.58 9.14
CA ASN A 18 -13.08 0.46 9.14
C ASN A 18 -12.61 0.85 10.55
N GLY A 19 -12.94 0.04 11.56
CA GLY A 19 -12.29 0.08 12.86
C GLY A 19 -12.93 1.01 13.89
N LEU A 20 -14.19 1.42 13.71
CA LEU A 20 -14.93 2.25 14.69
C LEU A 20 -14.66 1.81 16.14
N ASN A 21 -14.72 0.49 16.39
CA ASN A 21 -14.48 -0.15 17.68
C ASN A 21 -13.16 -0.96 17.73
N TYR A 22 -12.11 -0.49 17.05
CA TYR A 22 -10.78 -1.13 17.02
C TYR A 22 -10.82 -2.61 16.61
N TRP A 23 -11.76 -2.97 15.72
CA TRP A 23 -12.03 -4.33 15.25
C TRP A 23 -12.22 -5.37 16.37
N LYS A 24 -12.65 -4.92 17.57
CA LYS A 24 -12.89 -5.81 18.72
C LYS A 24 -13.92 -6.88 18.35
N GLY A 25 -13.53 -8.15 18.49
CA GLY A 25 -14.36 -9.30 18.15
C GLY A 25 -14.43 -9.65 16.65
N LEU A 26 -13.67 -8.97 15.79
CA LEU A 26 -13.64 -9.23 14.35
C LEU A 26 -12.32 -9.83 13.86
N VAL A 27 -11.26 -9.80 14.66
CA VAL A 27 -9.92 -10.27 14.25
C VAL A 27 -9.64 -11.72 14.59
N ASP A 28 -10.33 -12.28 15.60
CA ASP A 28 -10.14 -13.67 16.04
C ASP A 28 -11.44 -14.26 16.63
N PRO A 29 -12.12 -15.18 15.92
CA PRO A 29 -11.84 -15.56 14.53
C PRO A 29 -12.03 -14.37 13.57
N LEU A 30 -11.31 -14.35 12.46
CA LEU A 30 -11.37 -13.26 11.49
C LEU A 30 -12.73 -13.24 10.76
N ASP A 31 -13.53 -12.21 11.02
CA ASP A 31 -14.84 -11.95 10.42
C ASP A 31 -14.77 -11.97 8.88
N LEU A 32 -15.78 -12.57 8.24
CA LEU A 32 -15.78 -12.80 6.80
C LEU A 32 -15.85 -11.50 5.97
N ASP A 33 -16.62 -10.51 6.42
CA ASP A 33 -16.70 -9.22 5.74
C ASP A 33 -15.45 -8.39 6.00
N LEU A 34 -14.86 -8.47 7.20
CA LEU A 34 -13.57 -7.85 7.48
C LEU A 34 -12.46 -8.46 6.62
N ARG A 35 -12.44 -9.78 6.45
CA ARG A 35 -11.50 -10.48 5.57
C ARG A 35 -11.56 -9.95 4.14
N ARG A 36 -12.77 -9.82 3.59
CA ARG A 36 -13.01 -9.23 2.26
C ARG A 36 -12.55 -7.78 2.20
N ASN A 37 -12.87 -6.98 3.21
CA ASN A 37 -12.48 -5.57 3.29
C ASN A 37 -10.95 -5.39 3.30
N ILE A 38 -10.24 -6.19 4.10
CA ILE A 38 -8.77 -6.19 4.15
C ILE A 38 -8.20 -6.55 2.79
N ILE A 39 -8.69 -7.61 2.14
CA ILE A 39 -8.22 -8.03 0.81
C ILE A 39 -8.46 -6.93 -0.22
N ASN A 40 -9.61 -6.25 -0.20
CA ASN A 40 -9.90 -5.16 -1.14
C ASN A 40 -8.86 -4.03 -1.06
N TYR A 41 -8.50 -3.56 0.14
CA TYR A 41 -7.44 -2.55 0.28
C TYR A 41 -6.06 -3.15 -0.03
N GLY A 42 -5.85 -4.43 0.29
CA GLY A 42 -4.63 -5.16 -0.08
C GLY A 42 -4.42 -5.22 -1.60
N GLU A 43 -5.47 -5.40 -2.38
CA GLU A 43 -5.39 -5.38 -3.85
C GLU A 43 -4.98 -4.01 -4.38
N LEU A 44 -5.41 -2.91 -3.75
CA LEU A 44 -4.98 -1.55 -4.12
C LEU A 44 -3.50 -1.32 -3.79
N SER A 45 -3.01 -1.87 -2.67
CA SER A 45 -1.57 -1.91 -2.35
C SER A 45 -0.78 -2.73 -3.38
N GLN A 46 -1.30 -3.90 -3.78
CA GLN A 46 -0.68 -4.75 -4.80
C GLN A 46 -0.71 -4.12 -6.20
N ALA A 47 -1.77 -3.37 -6.51
CA ALA A 47 -1.85 -2.58 -7.75
C ALA A 47 -0.68 -1.60 -7.84
N ALA A 48 -0.29 -0.98 -6.72
CA ALA A 48 0.88 -0.12 -6.66
C ALA A 48 2.20 -0.84 -6.98
N TYR A 49 2.35 -2.13 -6.68
CA TYR A 49 3.50 -2.90 -7.16
C TYR A 49 3.42 -3.26 -8.63
N THR A 50 2.23 -3.69 -9.06
CA THR A 50 1.96 -4.20 -10.41
C THR A 50 2.15 -3.13 -11.47
N GLY A 51 1.76 -1.89 -11.16
CA GLY A 51 1.88 -0.73 -12.06
C GLY A 51 3.29 -0.14 -12.16
N LEU A 52 4.23 -0.54 -11.31
CA LEU A 52 5.58 0.03 -11.32
C LEU A 52 6.43 -0.51 -12.47
N ASN A 53 7.05 0.38 -13.25
CA ASN A 53 8.04 -0.03 -14.24
C ASN A 53 9.38 -0.39 -13.57
N ARG A 54 9.66 -1.69 -13.48
CA ARG A 54 10.90 -2.26 -12.89
C ARG A 54 12.03 -2.48 -13.91
N GLU A 55 11.80 -2.25 -15.20
CA GLU A 55 12.79 -2.53 -16.25
C GLU A 55 13.86 -1.44 -16.28
N ARG A 56 14.98 -1.66 -15.58
CA ARG A 56 16.07 -0.67 -15.45
C ARG A 56 16.67 -0.24 -16.79
N ARG A 57 16.55 -1.04 -17.86
CA ARG A 57 17.01 -0.63 -19.21
C ARG A 57 16.05 0.35 -19.88
N SER A 58 14.80 0.42 -19.45
CA SER A 58 13.85 1.41 -19.92
C SER A 58 14.27 2.81 -19.49
N ARG A 59 13.99 3.80 -20.35
CA ARG A 59 14.08 5.20 -19.96
C ARG A 59 13.03 5.59 -18.91
N TYR A 60 11.95 4.83 -18.78
CA TYR A 60 10.82 5.05 -17.87
C TYR A 60 10.91 4.20 -16.60
N ALA A 61 12.04 3.53 -16.33
CA ALA A 61 12.22 2.77 -15.10
C ALA A 61 11.92 3.65 -13.85
N GLY A 62 11.03 3.17 -12.99
CA GLY A 62 10.55 3.89 -11.80
C GLY A 62 9.31 4.75 -11.99
N SER A 63 8.78 4.87 -13.22
CA SER A 63 7.46 5.46 -13.47
C SER A 63 6.33 4.42 -13.33
N CYS A 64 5.09 4.87 -13.54
CA CYS A 64 3.95 3.98 -13.75
C CYS A 64 3.91 3.48 -15.21
N LEU A 65 3.56 2.21 -15.41
CA LEU A 65 3.38 1.57 -16.72
C LEU A 65 2.12 2.06 -17.45
N PHE A 66 1.07 2.41 -16.69
CA PHE A 66 -0.27 2.70 -17.21
C PHE A 66 -0.74 4.09 -16.79
N ASN A 67 -1.57 4.72 -17.61
CA ASN A 67 -2.21 6.00 -17.28
C ASN A 67 -3.31 5.80 -16.21
N ARG A 68 -3.77 6.88 -15.56
CA ARG A 68 -4.76 6.78 -14.45
C ARG A 68 -6.11 6.18 -14.86
N ARG A 69 -6.57 6.40 -16.10
CA ARG A 69 -7.94 6.11 -16.56
C ARG A 69 -8.24 4.62 -16.59
N ASP A 70 -7.30 3.80 -17.04
CA ASP A 70 -7.47 2.34 -17.15
C ASP A 70 -6.57 1.55 -16.19
N PHE A 71 -5.71 2.23 -15.40
CA PHE A 71 -4.77 1.62 -14.46
C PHE A 71 -5.34 0.42 -13.67
N LEU A 72 -6.45 0.60 -12.94
CA LEU A 72 -7.00 -0.43 -12.06
C LEU A 72 -7.44 -1.67 -12.85
N SER A 73 -8.03 -1.46 -14.04
CA SER A 73 -8.39 -2.56 -14.93
C SER A 73 -7.18 -3.29 -15.52
N ARG A 74 -6.08 -2.57 -15.76
CA ARG A 74 -4.85 -3.10 -16.38
C ARG A 74 -3.97 -3.88 -15.39
N VAL A 75 -4.13 -3.66 -14.09
CA VAL A 75 -3.41 -4.37 -13.03
C VAL A 75 -4.23 -5.48 -12.37
N ASP A 76 -5.39 -5.78 -12.94
CA ASP A 76 -6.31 -6.87 -12.57
C ASP A 76 -6.78 -6.82 -11.10
N VAL A 77 -7.13 -5.63 -10.58
CA VAL A 77 -7.87 -5.59 -9.29
C VAL A 77 -9.26 -6.19 -9.46
N SER A 78 -9.81 -6.83 -8.43
CA SER A 78 -11.07 -7.58 -8.55
C SER A 78 -12.27 -6.71 -8.93
N ASN A 79 -12.27 -5.43 -8.51
CA ASN A 79 -13.38 -4.52 -8.71
C ASN A 79 -12.88 -3.13 -9.20
N PRO A 80 -12.41 -3.03 -10.46
CA PRO A 80 -11.69 -1.85 -10.96
C PRO A 80 -12.58 -0.61 -11.10
N ASN A 81 -13.90 -0.77 -11.18
CA ASN A 81 -14.84 0.34 -11.35
C ASN A 81 -15.26 0.99 -10.02
N LEU A 82 -14.89 0.42 -8.87
CA LEU A 82 -15.27 1.00 -7.57
C LEU A 82 -14.55 2.31 -7.29
N TYR A 83 -13.38 2.52 -7.90
CA TYR A 83 -12.55 3.68 -7.67
C TYR A 83 -12.12 4.32 -8.98
N GLU A 84 -12.07 5.64 -9.01
CA GLU A 84 -11.36 6.39 -10.04
C GLU A 84 -10.06 6.94 -9.46
N ILE A 85 -8.94 6.76 -10.16
CA ILE A 85 -7.66 7.36 -9.74
C ILE A 85 -7.66 8.84 -10.13
N THR A 86 -7.55 9.70 -9.14
CA THR A 86 -7.55 11.14 -9.36
C THR A 86 -6.14 11.72 -9.42
N LYS A 87 -5.14 11.05 -8.82
CA LYS A 87 -3.76 11.54 -8.79
C LYS A 87 -2.74 10.41 -8.65
N PHE A 88 -1.68 10.47 -9.45
CA PHE A 88 -0.46 9.71 -9.17
C PHE A 88 0.46 10.47 -8.21
N ILE A 89 1.09 9.74 -7.30
CA ILE A 89 2.00 10.26 -6.28
C ILE A 89 3.41 9.96 -6.73
N TYR A 90 4.28 10.97 -6.67
CA TYR A 90 5.70 10.82 -6.91
C TYR A 90 6.46 11.17 -5.65
N ALA A 91 7.48 10.39 -5.34
CA ALA A 91 8.38 10.66 -4.22
C ALA A 91 9.82 10.76 -4.72
N MET A 92 10.63 11.49 -3.98
CA MET A 92 12.07 11.46 -4.08
C MET A 92 12.65 11.21 -2.68
N CYS A 93 13.93 10.88 -2.61
CA CYS A 93 14.62 10.77 -1.34
C CYS A 93 15.95 11.50 -1.45
N THR A 94 16.22 12.38 -0.48
CA THR A 94 17.47 13.15 -0.40
C THR A 94 18.56 12.41 0.37
N VAL A 95 18.19 11.36 1.11
CA VAL A 95 19.14 10.44 1.75
C VAL A 95 19.49 9.30 0.80
N SER A 96 20.70 8.76 0.92
CA SER A 96 21.10 7.59 0.15
C SER A 96 20.29 6.38 0.62
N LEU A 97 19.33 5.94 -0.20
CA LEU A 97 18.59 4.70 0.04
C LEU A 97 19.23 3.53 -0.73
N PRO A 98 19.12 2.29 -0.21
CA PRO A 98 19.45 1.08 -0.95
C PRO A 98 18.71 1.03 -2.29
N ASP A 99 19.32 0.37 -3.29
CA ASP A 99 18.83 0.28 -4.68
C ASP A 99 17.40 -0.29 -4.81
N GLY A 100 16.86 -0.92 -3.75
CA GLY A 100 15.51 -1.48 -3.70
C GLY A 100 14.37 -0.45 -3.51
N PHE A 101 14.64 0.74 -2.97
CA PHE A 101 13.61 1.75 -2.66
C PHE A 101 13.20 2.58 -3.87
N MET A 102 14.17 2.92 -4.72
CA MET A 102 13.99 3.80 -5.86
C MET A 102 14.58 3.14 -7.10
N VAL A 103 13.74 2.87 -8.11
CA VAL A 103 14.24 2.34 -9.38
C VAL A 103 15.02 3.42 -10.09
N LYS A 104 16.25 3.09 -10.49
CA LYS A 104 17.11 3.96 -11.29
C LYS A 104 17.25 3.38 -12.70
N SER A 105 16.84 4.17 -13.69
CA SER A 105 17.07 3.87 -15.10
C SER A 105 18.57 3.90 -15.43
N LEU A 106 19.01 2.90 -16.20
CA LEU A 106 20.35 2.83 -16.79
C LEU A 106 20.47 3.68 -18.06
N SER A 107 19.35 4.19 -18.59
CA SER A 107 19.34 5.04 -19.77
C SER A 107 19.93 6.42 -19.48
N LYS A 108 20.63 7.00 -20.47
CA LYS A 108 21.05 8.42 -20.42
C LYS A 108 19.84 9.36 -20.51
N ALA A 109 18.78 8.94 -21.20
CA ALA A 109 17.54 9.68 -21.43
C ALA A 109 16.44 9.34 -20.41
N ALA A 110 16.84 8.98 -19.18
CA ALA A 110 15.92 8.64 -18.09
C ALA A 110 14.86 9.74 -17.88
N TRP A 111 13.61 9.33 -17.69
CA TRP A 111 12.47 10.23 -17.44
C TRP A 111 12.65 11.05 -16.15
N SER A 112 13.25 10.44 -15.12
CA SER A 112 13.70 11.09 -13.91
C SER A 112 14.94 10.39 -13.35
N ARG A 113 15.79 11.16 -12.67
CA ARG A 113 17.01 10.64 -11.99
C ARG A 113 16.82 10.44 -10.49
N GLN A 114 15.82 11.09 -9.91
CA GLN A 114 15.65 11.20 -8.45
C GLN A 114 14.23 10.86 -7.99
N SER A 115 13.25 10.96 -8.89
CA SER A 115 11.84 10.68 -8.59
C SER A 115 11.47 9.26 -8.98
N ASN A 116 10.58 8.65 -8.21
CA ASN A 116 9.85 7.45 -8.58
C ASN A 116 8.35 7.69 -8.36
N TRP A 117 7.54 7.01 -9.15
CA TRP A 117 6.15 6.83 -8.84
C TRP A 117 6.00 6.00 -7.56
N MET A 118 5.20 6.50 -6.63
CA MET A 118 5.10 6.00 -5.25
C MET A 118 3.66 5.60 -4.86
N GLY A 119 2.74 5.58 -5.81
CA GLY A 119 1.37 5.15 -5.60
C GLY A 119 0.36 6.15 -6.13
N PHE A 120 -0.84 6.15 -5.56
CA PHE A 120 -1.95 6.94 -6.10
C PHE A 120 -2.97 7.34 -5.03
N VAL A 121 -3.72 8.39 -5.35
CA VAL A 121 -4.95 8.79 -4.68
C VAL A 121 -6.12 8.44 -5.61
N ALA A 122 -7.15 7.81 -5.05
CA ALA A 122 -8.37 7.46 -5.73
C ALA A 122 -9.60 7.85 -4.89
N VAL A 123 -10.75 7.96 -5.53
CA VAL A 123 -12.02 8.18 -4.84
C VAL A 123 -13.06 7.19 -5.36
N ALA A 124 -13.93 6.75 -4.47
CA ALA A 124 -15.01 5.85 -4.84
C ALA A 124 -15.88 6.50 -5.92
N THR A 125 -16.16 5.78 -7.00
CA THR A 125 -17.13 6.21 -8.03
C THR A 125 -18.54 6.20 -7.45
N ASP A 126 -19.55 6.66 -8.20
CA ASP A 126 -20.95 6.56 -7.73
C ASP A 126 -21.37 5.10 -7.53
N GLU A 127 -20.93 4.19 -8.40
CA GLU A 127 -21.10 2.75 -8.18
C GLU A 127 -20.34 2.29 -6.92
N GLY A 128 -19.08 2.74 -6.76
CA GLY A 128 -18.28 2.46 -5.59
C GLY A 128 -18.95 2.89 -4.27
N LYS A 129 -19.52 4.08 -4.24
CA LYS A 129 -20.21 4.63 -3.07
C LYS A 129 -21.37 3.75 -2.61
N GLU A 130 -22.22 3.30 -3.53
CA GLU A 130 -23.37 2.44 -3.18
C GLU A 130 -22.91 1.10 -2.57
N VAL A 131 -21.77 0.59 -3.04
CA VAL A 131 -21.25 -0.72 -2.66
C VAL A 131 -20.47 -0.66 -1.36
N LEU A 132 -19.75 0.44 -1.15
CA LEU A 132 -18.96 0.70 0.04
C LEU A 132 -19.80 1.34 1.15
N GLY A 133 -20.99 1.87 0.84
CA GLY A 133 -21.87 2.58 1.77
C GLY A 133 -21.43 4.01 2.10
N ARG A 134 -20.35 4.51 1.48
CA ARG A 134 -19.83 5.88 1.65
C ARG A 134 -18.90 6.28 0.50
N ARG A 135 -18.65 7.58 0.33
CA ARG A 135 -17.64 8.10 -0.59
C ARG A 135 -16.26 7.95 0.02
N ASP A 136 -15.60 6.85 -0.27
CA ASP A 136 -14.27 6.57 0.26
C ASP A 136 -13.18 7.20 -0.59
N VAL A 137 -12.24 7.90 0.05
CA VAL A 137 -11.01 8.40 -0.56
C VAL A 137 -9.90 7.44 -0.19
N VAL A 138 -9.27 6.82 -1.18
CA VAL A 138 -8.16 5.89 -0.96
C VAL A 138 -6.83 6.55 -1.28
N VAL A 139 -5.85 6.37 -0.39
CA VAL A 139 -4.43 6.63 -0.69
C VAL A 139 -3.68 5.31 -0.61
N ALA A 140 -3.14 4.85 -1.75
CA ALA A 140 -2.36 3.62 -1.84
C ALA A 140 -0.88 3.96 -2.02
N TRP A 141 -0.06 3.55 -1.06
CA TRP A 141 1.39 3.76 -1.06
C TRP A 141 2.13 2.51 -1.52
N ARG A 142 3.01 2.69 -2.50
CA ARG A 142 3.88 1.64 -3.03
C ARG A 142 5.00 1.31 -2.05
N GLY A 143 5.29 0.02 -1.86
CA GLY A 143 6.45 -0.43 -1.08
C GLY A 143 7.75 -0.60 -1.87
N THR A 144 8.72 -1.27 -1.25
CA THR A 144 10.08 -1.51 -1.77
C THR A 144 10.11 -2.69 -2.75
N ILE A 145 11.05 -2.70 -3.69
CA ILE A 145 11.10 -3.69 -4.78
C ILE A 145 12.02 -4.89 -4.46
N ARG A 146 12.97 -4.70 -3.55
CA ARG A 146 13.88 -5.73 -3.02
C ARG A 146 13.88 -5.62 -1.52
N MET A 147 13.21 -6.54 -0.82
CA MET A 147 12.59 -6.19 0.46
C MET A 147 13.26 -6.72 1.73
N VAL A 148 14.42 -7.37 1.67
CA VAL A 148 15.11 -7.83 2.90
C VAL A 148 16.56 -7.37 2.95
N GLU A 149 17.24 -7.32 1.81
CA GLU A 149 18.64 -6.87 1.73
C GLU A 149 18.84 -5.43 2.22
N TRP A 150 17.79 -4.61 2.23
CA TRP A 150 17.91 -3.21 2.63
C TRP A 150 18.06 -2.98 4.13
N MET A 151 17.68 -3.95 4.96
CA MET A 151 17.62 -3.76 6.42
C MET A 151 19.00 -3.54 7.04
N ASP A 152 20.05 -4.06 6.40
CA ASP A 152 21.44 -3.92 6.84
C ASP A 152 22.03 -2.54 6.46
N ASP A 153 21.48 -1.89 5.44
CA ASP A 153 22.02 -0.66 4.85
C ASP A 153 21.26 0.63 5.26
N LEU A 154 20.14 0.51 5.97
CA LEU A 154 19.34 1.67 6.37
C LEU A 154 19.81 2.32 7.67
N ASP A 155 19.91 3.64 7.62
CA ASP A 155 20.01 4.48 8.81
C ASP A 155 18.68 4.50 9.57
N ILE A 156 18.69 3.92 10.78
CA ILE A 156 17.55 3.80 11.68
C ILE A 156 17.32 5.04 12.57
N SER A 157 17.97 6.15 12.27
CA SER A 157 17.86 7.39 13.05
C SER A 157 16.42 7.88 13.15
N LEU A 158 16.00 8.18 14.37
CA LEU A 158 14.76 8.86 14.67
C LEU A 158 14.95 10.36 14.46
N VAL A 159 14.04 10.98 13.72
CA VAL A 159 14.02 12.43 13.48
C VAL A 159 12.70 13.03 13.96
N PRO A 160 12.68 14.28 14.44
CA PRO A 160 11.45 14.93 14.87
C PRO A 160 10.39 14.96 13.77
N ALA A 161 9.17 14.59 14.12
CA ALA A 161 8.01 14.56 13.21
C ALA A 161 7.08 15.76 13.42
N SER A 162 7.62 16.91 13.84
CA SER A 162 6.87 18.07 14.34
C SER A 162 5.88 18.67 13.33
N GLU A 163 6.14 18.53 12.03
CA GLU A 163 5.19 18.97 11.01
C GLU A 163 4.10 17.94 10.71
N ILE A 164 4.35 16.65 11.02
CA ILE A 164 3.45 15.53 10.75
C ILE A 164 2.45 15.39 11.89
N VAL A 165 2.94 15.40 13.11
CA VAL A 165 2.16 15.24 14.33
C VAL A 165 2.18 16.58 15.05
N LEU A 166 1.03 17.26 15.08
CA LEU A 166 0.92 18.50 15.84
C LEU A 166 1.17 18.20 17.34
N PRO A 167 1.94 19.04 18.04
CA PRO A 167 2.22 18.82 19.45
C PRO A 167 0.90 18.88 20.25
N GLY A 168 0.44 17.70 20.66
CA GLY A 168 -0.63 17.48 21.63
C GLY A 168 -0.05 17.27 23.02
N SER A 169 -0.41 16.16 23.68
CA SER A 169 0.19 15.72 24.94
C SER A 169 1.61 15.15 24.80
N ALA A 170 1.96 14.64 23.61
CA ALA A 170 3.24 13.99 23.34
C ALA A 170 4.39 15.01 23.32
N THR A 171 5.50 14.67 23.99
CA THR A 171 6.60 15.63 24.23
C THR A 171 7.56 15.77 23.06
N ASN A 172 7.83 14.68 22.32
CA ASN A 172 8.76 14.67 21.19
C ASN A 172 8.50 13.47 20.24
N PRO A 173 7.39 13.49 19.47
CA PRO A 173 7.11 12.45 18.49
C PRO A 173 8.18 12.45 17.39
N CYS A 174 8.87 11.32 17.24
CA CYS A 174 9.89 11.12 16.21
C CYS A 174 9.52 9.92 15.34
N VAL A 175 9.87 10.00 14.06
CA VAL A 175 9.73 8.91 13.09
C VAL A 175 11.08 8.57 12.47
N HIS A 176 11.17 7.43 11.81
CA HIS A 176 12.37 7.05 11.07
C HIS A 176 12.72 8.07 9.98
N GLY A 177 13.98 8.51 9.93
CA GLY A 177 14.46 9.55 9.00
C GLY A 177 14.29 9.19 7.53
N GLY A 178 14.57 7.93 7.15
CA GLY A 178 14.34 7.44 5.79
C GLY A 178 12.87 7.51 5.34
N TRP A 179 11.92 7.09 6.19
CA TRP A 179 10.49 7.15 5.89
C TRP A 179 10.03 8.59 5.73
N LEU A 180 10.46 9.46 6.66
CA LEU A 180 10.12 10.87 6.61
C LEU A 180 10.70 11.54 5.36
N SER A 181 11.96 11.25 4.99
CA SER A 181 12.56 11.81 3.77
C SER A 181 11.79 11.42 2.52
N VAL A 182 11.39 10.14 2.36
CA VAL A 182 10.56 9.74 1.21
C VAL A 182 9.24 10.50 1.18
N TYR A 183 8.66 10.78 2.34
CA TYR A 183 7.39 11.48 2.47
C TYR A 183 7.51 13.00 2.23
N THR A 184 8.58 13.66 2.70
CA THR A 184 8.68 15.13 2.77
C THR A 184 9.69 15.77 1.82
N SER A 185 10.63 15.01 1.23
CA SER A 185 11.63 15.56 0.31
C SER A 185 10.98 16.15 -0.96
N ALA A 186 11.48 17.30 -1.38
CA ALA A 186 11.08 18.01 -2.60
C ALA A 186 12.30 18.70 -3.23
N ASP A 187 12.22 18.96 -4.53
CA ASP A 187 13.20 19.71 -5.29
C ASP A 187 12.47 20.61 -6.32
N PRO A 188 12.54 21.95 -6.19
CA PRO A 188 11.92 22.87 -7.15
C PRO A 188 12.37 22.67 -8.60
N GLY A 189 13.57 22.11 -8.82
CA GLY A 189 14.09 21.76 -10.14
C GLY A 189 13.58 20.41 -10.69
N SER A 190 12.94 19.59 -9.85
CA SER A 190 12.37 18.30 -10.28
C SER A 190 11.10 18.50 -11.12
N GLN A 191 10.94 17.69 -12.17
CA GLN A 191 9.70 17.70 -12.95
C GLN A 191 8.49 17.17 -12.13
N TYR A 192 8.71 16.16 -11.29
CA TYR A 192 7.65 15.41 -10.61
C TYR A 192 7.59 15.65 -9.09
N ASN A 193 8.66 16.21 -8.51
CA ASN A 193 8.76 16.48 -7.07
C ASN A 193 9.05 17.95 -6.76
N LYS A 194 8.45 18.87 -7.53
CA LYS A 194 8.42 20.31 -7.16
C LYS A 194 7.84 20.50 -5.76
N GLU A 195 6.82 19.69 -5.47
CA GLU A 195 6.26 19.49 -4.15
C GLU A 195 6.55 18.05 -3.69
N SER A 196 6.61 17.87 -2.37
CA SER A 196 6.83 16.56 -1.75
C SER A 196 5.65 15.62 -1.95
N ALA A 197 5.88 14.32 -1.78
CA ALA A 197 4.83 13.31 -1.82
C ALA A 197 3.71 13.62 -0.80
N ARG A 198 4.09 14.10 0.39
CA ARG A 198 3.18 14.66 1.40
C ARG A 198 2.24 15.70 0.81
N HIS A 199 2.77 16.79 0.24
CA HIS A 199 1.93 17.87 -0.27
C HIS A 199 1.06 17.44 -1.46
N GLN A 200 1.58 16.58 -2.35
CA GLN A 200 0.78 16.01 -3.44
C GLN A 200 -0.47 15.29 -2.93
N VAL A 201 -0.33 14.47 -1.87
CA VAL A 201 -1.45 13.73 -1.26
C VAL A 201 -2.36 14.66 -0.47
N LEU A 202 -1.82 15.51 0.40
CA LEU A 202 -2.62 16.39 1.24
C LEU A 202 -3.47 17.37 0.41
N ASN A 203 -2.89 17.93 -0.67
CA ASN A 203 -3.61 18.81 -1.58
C ASN A 203 -4.75 18.07 -2.31
N GLU A 204 -4.51 16.84 -2.73
CA GLU A 204 -5.52 16.06 -3.44
C GLU A 204 -6.64 15.56 -2.52
N VAL A 205 -6.30 15.07 -1.33
CA VAL A 205 -7.28 14.69 -0.29
C VAL A 205 -8.15 15.89 0.07
N LYS A 206 -7.54 17.08 0.26
CA LYS A 206 -8.29 18.32 0.51
C LYS A 206 -9.26 18.64 -0.63
N ARG A 207 -8.79 18.56 -1.88
CA ARG A 207 -9.62 18.83 -3.07
C ARG A 207 -10.83 17.89 -3.15
N ILE A 208 -10.63 16.61 -2.87
CA ILE A 208 -11.71 15.59 -2.89
C ILE A 208 -12.69 15.83 -1.74
N GLN A 209 -12.19 16.10 -0.53
CA GLN A 209 -13.03 16.44 0.63
C GLN A 209 -13.81 17.75 0.43
N ASP A 210 -13.30 18.68 -0.39
CA ASP A 210 -14.01 19.87 -0.84
C ASP A 210 -15.12 19.56 -1.84
N LEU A 211 -14.84 18.66 -2.78
CA LEU A 211 -15.77 18.26 -3.82
C LEU A 211 -16.99 17.51 -3.25
N TYR A 212 -16.77 16.60 -2.30
CA TYR A 212 -17.81 15.74 -1.72
C TYR A 212 -18.23 16.13 -0.30
N LYS A 213 -18.05 17.40 0.08
CA LYS A 213 -18.35 17.92 1.43
C LYS A 213 -19.79 17.73 1.94
N THR A 214 -20.73 17.41 1.05
CA THR A 214 -22.14 17.16 1.38
C THR A 214 -22.49 15.67 1.45
N GLU A 215 -21.54 14.78 1.14
CA GLU A 215 -21.70 13.33 1.21
C GLU A 215 -21.11 12.77 2.52
N GLU A 216 -21.50 11.55 2.89
CA GLU A 216 -20.78 10.80 3.92
C GLU A 216 -19.46 10.28 3.34
N THR A 217 -18.33 10.77 3.84
CA THR A 217 -16.99 10.43 3.35
C THR A 217 -16.17 9.64 4.38
N SER A 218 -15.15 8.94 3.90
CA SER A 218 -14.07 8.37 4.71
C SER A 218 -12.75 8.48 3.97
N ILE A 219 -11.63 8.38 4.68
CA ILE A 219 -10.31 8.25 4.08
C ILE A 219 -9.73 6.89 4.47
N SER A 220 -9.39 6.08 3.49
CA SER A 220 -8.76 4.77 3.69
C SER A 220 -7.36 4.79 3.11
N ILE A 221 -6.37 4.36 3.88
CA ILE A 221 -4.96 4.42 3.47
C ILE A 221 -4.41 3.00 3.50
N THR A 222 -3.64 2.62 2.48
CA THR A 222 -3.08 1.28 2.42
C THR A 222 -1.66 1.30 1.90
N GLY A 223 -0.90 0.30 2.32
CA GLY A 223 0.45 0.09 1.85
C GLY A 223 1.04 -1.18 2.43
N HIS A 224 2.13 -1.62 1.83
CA HIS A 224 2.88 -2.78 2.25
C HIS A 224 4.38 -2.45 2.39
N SER A 225 5.06 -3.03 3.38
CA SER A 225 6.48 -2.79 3.63
C SER A 225 6.80 -1.28 3.81
N LEU A 226 7.68 -0.67 3.01
CA LEU A 226 7.84 0.80 2.98
C LEU A 226 6.50 1.54 2.82
N GLY A 227 5.63 1.06 1.94
CA GLY A 227 4.32 1.67 1.70
C GLY A 227 3.45 1.65 2.96
N ALA A 228 3.59 0.65 3.82
CA ALA A 228 2.91 0.58 5.11
C ALA A 228 3.45 1.64 6.10
N ALA A 229 4.76 1.90 6.10
CA ALA A 229 5.34 2.98 6.89
C ALA A 229 4.85 4.36 6.43
N LEU A 230 4.84 4.59 5.11
CA LEU A 230 4.33 5.83 4.51
C LEU A 230 2.82 6.01 4.78
N ALA A 231 2.03 4.93 4.65
CA ALA A 231 0.62 4.91 4.98
C ALA A 231 0.37 5.31 6.44
N THR A 232 1.18 4.79 7.37
CA THR A 232 1.07 5.12 8.80
C THR A 232 1.37 6.60 9.06
N ILE A 233 2.46 7.14 8.49
CA ILE A 233 2.80 8.58 8.60
C ILE A 233 1.71 9.45 7.98
N ASN A 234 1.24 9.10 6.79
CA ASN A 234 0.22 9.84 6.07
C ASN A 234 -1.12 9.88 6.82
N ALA A 235 -1.50 8.77 7.45
CA ALA A 235 -2.75 8.68 8.21
C ALA A 235 -2.78 9.65 9.42
N ILE A 236 -1.71 9.65 10.23
CA ILE A 236 -1.63 10.58 11.36
C ILE A 236 -1.43 12.03 10.91
N ASP A 237 -0.73 12.28 9.80
CA ASP A 237 -0.59 13.64 9.22
C ASP A 237 -1.95 14.22 8.81
N ILE A 238 -2.76 13.41 8.12
CA ILE A 238 -4.10 13.82 7.67
C ILE A 238 -4.99 14.18 8.87
N VAL A 239 -4.99 13.37 9.93
CA VAL A 239 -5.84 13.63 11.11
C VAL A 239 -5.29 14.78 11.94
N SER A 240 -3.99 14.78 12.24
CA SER A 240 -3.35 15.81 13.08
C SER A 240 -3.49 17.20 12.47
N ASN A 241 -3.37 17.32 11.15
CA ASN A 241 -3.47 18.59 10.44
C ASN A 241 -4.88 18.88 9.89
N GLY A 242 -5.89 18.10 10.27
CA GLY A 242 -7.31 18.37 9.96
C GLY A 242 -7.71 18.24 8.49
N TYR A 243 -6.92 17.53 7.68
CA TYR A 243 -7.24 17.28 6.27
C TYR A 243 -8.43 16.32 6.10
N ASN A 244 -8.77 15.55 7.15
CA ASN A 244 -9.93 14.66 7.15
C ASN A 244 -11.27 15.38 7.34
N ARG A 245 -11.32 16.66 7.73
CA ARG A 245 -12.59 17.38 8.02
C ARG A 245 -13.54 16.59 8.94
N SER A 246 -12.97 15.93 9.94
CA SER A 246 -13.69 15.07 10.89
C SER A 246 -14.30 13.79 10.31
N CYS A 247 -14.01 13.42 9.05
CA CYS A 247 -14.35 12.09 8.56
C CYS A 247 -13.37 11.05 9.15
N PRO A 248 -13.80 9.79 9.32
CA PRO A 248 -12.91 8.74 9.84
C PRO A 248 -11.76 8.46 8.87
N VAL A 249 -10.58 8.18 9.44
CA VAL A 249 -9.38 7.78 8.71
C VAL A 249 -8.97 6.37 9.16
N SER A 250 -8.85 5.45 8.21
CA SER A 250 -8.50 4.05 8.48
C SER A 250 -7.32 3.60 7.64
N ALA A 251 -6.26 3.11 8.26
CA ALA A 251 -5.13 2.52 7.58
C ALA A 251 -5.17 0.98 7.61
N PHE A 252 -5.05 0.34 6.45
CA PHE A 252 -4.91 -1.12 6.31
C PHE A 252 -3.53 -1.42 5.75
N VAL A 253 -2.62 -1.83 6.63
CA VAL A 253 -1.20 -1.95 6.30
C VAL A 253 -0.71 -3.38 6.46
N PHE A 254 0.18 -3.80 5.58
CA PHE A 254 0.66 -5.17 5.48
C PHE A 254 2.18 -5.20 5.65
N GLY A 255 2.70 -6.13 6.45
CA GLY A 255 4.14 -6.26 6.62
C GLY A 255 4.81 -4.96 7.09
N SER A 256 4.09 -4.13 7.87
CA SER A 256 4.57 -2.81 8.26
C SER A 256 5.80 -2.91 9.13
N PRO A 257 6.95 -2.29 8.77
CA PRO A 257 7.99 -2.03 9.75
C PRO A 257 7.46 -1.03 10.80
N ARG A 258 8.20 -0.89 11.89
CA ARG A 258 7.94 0.15 12.88
C ARG A 258 8.31 1.53 12.34
N VAL A 259 7.55 2.53 12.79
CA VAL A 259 7.53 3.86 12.14
C VAL A 259 8.12 4.93 13.02
N GLY A 260 7.79 4.95 14.31
CA GLY A 260 8.22 6.00 15.22
C GLY A 260 8.45 5.51 16.65
N ASN A 261 8.82 6.45 17.50
CA ASN A 261 9.11 6.21 18.91
C ASN A 261 7.82 6.08 19.77
N PRO A 262 7.93 5.81 21.07
CA PRO A 262 6.76 5.76 21.96
C PRO A 262 5.92 7.06 21.98
N ASP A 263 6.55 8.24 21.89
CA ASP A 263 5.81 9.51 21.82
C ASP A 263 4.97 9.62 20.52
N PHE A 264 5.48 9.10 19.40
CA PHE A 264 4.70 8.97 18.17
C PHE A 264 3.52 8.01 18.34
N GLN A 265 3.71 6.89 19.07
CA GLN A 265 2.63 5.97 19.40
C GLN A 265 1.55 6.64 20.26
N GLU A 266 1.93 7.37 21.31
CA GLU A 266 0.98 8.09 22.18
C GLU A 266 0.16 9.09 21.36
N ALA A 267 0.81 9.86 20.48
CA ALA A 267 0.12 10.79 19.61
C ALA A 267 -0.84 10.09 18.63
N PHE A 268 -0.43 8.93 18.10
CA PHE A 268 -1.28 8.11 17.22
C PHE A 268 -2.52 7.59 17.95
N ASP A 269 -2.34 7.04 19.15
CA ASP A 269 -3.41 6.45 19.96
C ASP A 269 -4.39 7.53 20.47
N SER A 270 -3.93 8.78 20.59
CA SER A 270 -4.74 9.93 20.99
C SER A 270 -5.60 10.52 19.85
N ALA A 271 -5.35 10.12 18.60
CA ALA A 271 -6.09 10.63 17.43
C ALA A 271 -7.46 9.93 17.30
N ALA A 272 -8.52 10.58 17.79
CA ALA A 272 -9.86 9.99 17.90
C ALA A 272 -10.45 9.45 16.59
N ASP A 273 -10.20 10.13 15.47
CA ASP A 273 -10.72 9.77 14.14
C ASP A 273 -9.85 8.75 13.39
N LEU A 274 -8.73 8.32 13.99
CA LEU A 274 -7.72 7.49 13.34
C LEU A 274 -7.78 6.03 13.80
N ARG A 275 -7.80 5.10 12.85
CA ARG A 275 -7.68 3.66 13.11
C ARG A 275 -6.64 3.06 12.18
N LEU A 276 -5.91 2.06 12.67
CA LEU A 276 -4.95 1.32 11.85
C LEU A 276 -5.01 -0.16 12.19
N LEU A 277 -5.16 -0.99 11.16
CA LEU A 277 -5.06 -2.44 11.24
C LEU A 277 -3.76 -2.88 10.56
N ARG A 278 -2.85 -3.45 11.33
CA ARG A 278 -1.57 -3.99 10.86
C ARG A 278 -1.69 -5.50 10.68
N VAL A 279 -1.69 -5.95 9.43
CA VAL A 279 -1.59 -7.37 9.10
C VAL A 279 -0.14 -7.79 9.19
N ARG A 280 0.13 -8.81 10.01
CA ARG A 280 1.47 -9.33 10.27
C ARG A 280 1.52 -10.84 10.01
N ASN A 281 2.43 -11.25 9.14
CA ASN A 281 2.72 -12.65 8.89
C ASN A 281 3.75 -13.18 9.91
N SER A 282 3.45 -14.30 10.56
CA SER A 282 4.27 -14.86 11.66
C SER A 282 5.76 -15.09 11.29
N PRO A 283 6.09 -15.72 10.14
CA PRO A 283 7.48 -15.93 9.74
C PRO A 283 8.18 -14.67 9.21
N ASP A 284 7.45 -13.59 8.94
CA ASP A 284 8.01 -12.34 8.45
C ASP A 284 8.74 -11.56 9.57
N VAL A 285 9.95 -11.12 9.25
CA VAL A 285 10.85 -10.39 10.16
C VAL A 285 10.76 -8.88 9.99
N VAL A 286 10.29 -8.37 8.85
CA VAL A 286 10.20 -6.93 8.57
C VAL A 286 9.36 -6.19 9.62
N PRO A 287 8.21 -6.71 10.08
CA PRO A 287 7.42 -6.04 11.12
C PRO A 287 8.09 -5.92 12.48
N LYS A 288 9.21 -6.60 12.70
CA LYS A 288 9.98 -6.51 13.96
C LYS A 288 11.05 -5.42 13.92
N TRP A 289 11.17 -4.69 12.81
CA TRP A 289 12.25 -3.73 12.56
C TRP A 289 11.74 -2.30 12.40
N PRO A 290 12.47 -1.27 12.88
CA PRO A 290 13.64 -1.37 13.75
C PRO A 290 13.26 -1.78 15.18
N LYS A 291 14.17 -2.43 15.91
CA LYS A 291 13.85 -2.95 17.25
C LYS A 291 13.95 -1.89 18.35
N LEU A 292 15.07 -1.16 18.40
CA LEU A 292 15.43 -0.31 19.53
C LEU A 292 14.90 1.11 19.35
N GLY A 293 14.13 1.60 20.32
CA GLY A 293 13.59 2.98 20.31
C GLY A 293 12.32 3.18 19.50
N TYR A 294 11.77 2.11 18.92
CA TYR A 294 10.57 2.16 18.08
C TYR A 294 9.40 1.39 18.69
N SER A 295 8.19 1.93 18.49
CA SER A 295 6.91 1.35 18.91
C SER A 295 6.02 1.03 17.71
N ASP A 296 5.19 0.03 17.92
CA ASP A 296 4.11 -0.37 17.02
C ASP A 296 2.84 0.45 17.32
N VAL A 297 2.08 0.87 16.29
CA VAL A 297 0.80 1.59 16.44
C VAL A 297 -0.39 0.78 15.91
N GLY A 298 -1.60 1.04 16.41
CA GLY A 298 -2.82 0.40 15.91
C GLY A 298 -3.02 -1.07 16.32
N THR A 299 -4.07 -1.68 15.77
CA THR A 299 -4.51 -3.07 16.05
C THR A 299 -3.74 -4.06 15.20
N GLU A 300 -3.25 -5.16 15.78
CA GLU A 300 -2.58 -6.23 15.04
C GLU A 300 -3.59 -7.32 14.60
N LEU A 301 -3.55 -7.69 13.33
CA LEU A 301 -4.09 -8.94 12.81
C LEU A 301 -2.93 -9.86 12.47
N ARG A 302 -2.77 -10.94 13.24
CA ARG A 302 -1.72 -11.93 12.99
C ARG A 302 -2.24 -13.04 12.08
N ILE A 303 -1.47 -13.35 11.04
CA ILE A 303 -1.66 -14.51 10.16
C ILE A 303 -0.42 -15.42 10.21
N ASP A 304 -0.55 -16.67 9.80
CA ASP A 304 0.57 -17.57 9.60
C ASP A 304 0.46 -18.29 8.25
N THR A 305 1.18 -17.78 7.26
CA THR A 305 1.26 -18.40 5.94
C THR A 305 1.94 -19.77 5.96
N GLY A 306 2.69 -20.10 7.02
CA GLY A 306 3.29 -21.43 7.20
C GLY A 306 2.26 -22.54 7.43
N GLU A 307 1.04 -22.20 7.83
CA GLU A 307 -0.07 -23.14 7.98
C GLU A 307 -0.75 -23.49 6.66
N SER A 308 -0.48 -22.73 5.59
CA SER A 308 -1.08 -22.95 4.27
C SER A 308 -0.60 -24.27 3.64
N PRO A 309 -1.50 -25.18 3.25
CA PRO A 309 -1.13 -26.37 2.50
C PRO A 309 -0.72 -26.06 1.06
N TYR A 310 -0.94 -24.84 0.57
CA TYR A 310 -0.65 -24.43 -0.80
C TYR A 310 0.78 -23.91 -1.01
N LEU A 311 1.38 -23.33 0.04
CA LEU A 311 2.68 -22.67 -0.04
C LEU A 311 3.83 -23.65 0.20
N LYS A 312 5.00 -23.35 -0.39
CA LYS A 312 6.23 -24.12 -0.16
C LYS A 312 6.61 -24.07 1.32
N SER A 313 7.06 -25.21 1.85
CA SER A 313 7.56 -25.33 3.22
C SER A 313 8.89 -26.11 3.22
N PRO A 314 9.97 -25.56 3.80
CA PRO A 314 10.05 -24.20 4.35
C PRO A 314 9.92 -23.14 3.24
N GLY A 315 9.31 -21.99 3.59
CA GLY A 315 9.34 -20.80 2.75
C GLY A 315 10.67 -20.04 2.87
N ASN A 316 10.72 -18.81 2.38
CA ASN A 316 11.89 -17.94 2.47
C ASN A 316 11.49 -16.48 2.76
N PRO A 317 12.45 -15.60 3.14
CA PRO A 317 12.14 -14.21 3.48
C PRO A 317 11.41 -13.40 2.40
N LEU A 318 11.62 -13.69 1.10
CA LEU A 318 10.87 -13.02 0.02
C LEU A 318 9.40 -13.46 0.05
N THR A 319 9.14 -14.76 0.12
CA THR A 319 7.78 -15.30 0.15
C THR A 319 7.02 -14.99 1.44
N TRP A 320 7.71 -14.87 2.58
CA TRP A 320 7.08 -14.48 3.84
C TRP A 320 6.67 -13.01 3.87
N HIS A 321 7.37 -12.19 3.08
CA HIS A 321 7.16 -10.75 2.98
C HIS A 321 6.55 -10.34 1.63
N ASP A 322 5.95 -11.27 0.90
CA ASP A 322 5.27 -10.98 -0.37
C ASP A 322 3.81 -10.57 -0.12
N MET A 323 3.36 -9.54 -0.83
CA MET A 323 2.03 -8.95 -0.62
C MET A 323 0.89 -9.90 -1.01
N GLU A 324 1.07 -10.71 -2.06
CA GLU A 324 0.09 -11.72 -2.47
C GLU A 324 0.04 -12.87 -1.47
N CYS A 325 1.19 -13.30 -0.93
CA CYS A 325 1.26 -14.24 0.20
C CYS A 325 0.54 -13.71 1.45
N TYR A 326 0.67 -12.41 1.76
CA TYR A 326 -0.06 -11.76 2.85
C TYR A 326 -1.58 -11.84 2.63
N MET A 327 -2.06 -11.51 1.43
CA MET A 327 -3.48 -11.61 1.10
C MET A 327 -3.99 -13.05 1.06
N HIS A 328 -3.17 -14.01 0.64
CA HIS A 328 -3.47 -15.46 0.75
C HIS A 328 -3.61 -15.89 2.21
N GLY A 329 -2.71 -15.44 3.08
CA GLY A 329 -2.81 -15.65 4.52
C GLY A 329 -4.09 -15.06 5.10
N VAL A 330 -4.43 -13.82 4.74
CA VAL A 330 -5.72 -13.20 5.12
C VAL A 330 -6.89 -13.99 4.54
N ALA A 331 -6.80 -14.56 3.34
CA ALA A 331 -7.88 -15.32 2.74
C ALA A 331 -8.18 -16.64 3.47
N GLY A 332 -7.18 -17.27 4.09
CA GLY A 332 -7.32 -18.62 4.66
C GLY A 332 -7.00 -18.84 6.14
N ALA A 333 -6.43 -17.85 6.85
CA ALA A 333 -6.10 -18.00 8.27
C ALA A 333 -7.36 -18.22 9.12
N GLN A 334 -7.29 -19.15 10.07
CA GLN A 334 -8.39 -19.53 10.99
C GLN A 334 -8.23 -18.93 12.40
N GLY A 335 -7.28 -18.02 12.60
CA GLY A 335 -7.05 -17.36 13.88
C GLY A 335 -6.55 -18.32 14.95
N SER A 336 -7.00 -18.13 16.18
CA SER A 336 -6.63 -18.98 17.34
C SER A 336 -7.04 -20.44 17.21
N SER A 337 -7.96 -20.77 16.31
CA SER A 337 -8.35 -22.16 16.03
C SER A 337 -7.23 -22.97 15.37
N GLY A 338 -6.28 -22.28 14.73
CA GLY A 338 -5.17 -22.88 13.99
C GLY A 338 -5.59 -23.54 12.67
N GLY A 339 -4.61 -23.74 11.80
CA GLY A 339 -4.82 -24.35 10.49
C GLY A 339 -5.27 -23.35 9.43
N PHE A 340 -5.51 -23.87 8.24
CA PHE A 340 -5.71 -23.05 7.05
C PHE A 340 -6.82 -23.60 6.15
N GLU A 341 -7.80 -22.74 5.86
CA GLU A 341 -8.88 -23.01 4.93
C GLU A 341 -9.30 -21.70 4.27
N LEU A 342 -9.32 -21.65 2.93
CA LEU A 342 -9.74 -20.45 2.20
C LEU A 342 -11.21 -20.12 2.51
N ALA A 343 -11.43 -19.10 3.34
CA ALA A 343 -12.75 -18.62 3.73
C ALA A 343 -13.37 -17.68 2.67
N VAL A 344 -12.55 -17.22 1.72
CA VAL A 344 -12.96 -16.42 0.56
C VAL A 344 -12.34 -16.99 -0.70
N ASP A 345 -13.06 -16.86 -1.81
CA ASP A 345 -12.61 -17.27 -3.13
C ASP A 345 -11.52 -16.33 -3.65
N ARG A 346 -10.26 -16.65 -3.33
CA ARG A 346 -9.06 -15.99 -3.83
C ARG A 346 -8.19 -17.02 -4.53
N ASP A 347 -7.81 -16.72 -5.78
CA ASP A 347 -7.01 -17.63 -6.58
C ASP A 347 -5.60 -17.78 -6.00
N ILE A 348 -5.20 -19.02 -5.74
CA ILE A 348 -3.87 -19.34 -5.18
C ILE A 348 -2.75 -18.94 -6.16
N ALA A 349 -2.98 -18.89 -7.47
CA ALA A 349 -1.98 -18.55 -8.47
C ALA A 349 -1.39 -17.13 -8.27
N LEU A 350 -2.12 -16.25 -7.58
CA LEU A 350 -1.69 -14.89 -7.30
C LEU A 350 -0.41 -14.83 -6.44
N VAL A 351 -0.16 -15.80 -5.55
CA VAL A 351 1.06 -15.78 -4.73
C VAL A 351 2.35 -16.00 -5.54
N ASN A 352 2.24 -16.45 -6.79
CA ASN A 352 3.35 -16.54 -7.73
C ASN A 352 3.46 -15.31 -8.66
N LYS A 353 2.69 -14.24 -8.42
CA LYS A 353 2.69 -13.03 -9.30
C LYS A 353 4.09 -12.45 -9.44
N HIS A 354 4.84 -12.37 -8.34
CA HIS A 354 6.20 -11.87 -8.32
C HIS A 354 7.22 -12.86 -7.77
N GLU A 355 6.78 -13.91 -7.09
CA GLU A 355 7.64 -14.87 -6.39
C GLU A 355 7.40 -16.32 -6.84
N ASP A 356 8.13 -17.25 -6.24
CA ASP A 356 7.99 -18.71 -6.41
C ASP A 356 7.50 -19.35 -5.10
N ALA A 357 6.29 -18.97 -4.68
CA ALA A 357 5.74 -19.27 -3.36
C ALA A 357 4.87 -20.54 -3.31
N LEU A 358 4.16 -20.90 -4.38
CA LEU A 358 3.31 -22.10 -4.44
C LEU A 358 4.12 -23.39 -4.56
N LYS A 359 3.64 -24.47 -3.95
CA LYS A 359 4.22 -25.81 -4.19
C LYS A 359 4.18 -26.17 -5.68
N ASN A 360 5.21 -26.89 -6.12
CA ASN A 360 5.39 -27.27 -7.52
C ASN A 360 4.23 -28.13 -8.06
N GLU A 361 3.49 -28.84 -7.20
CA GLU A 361 2.35 -29.70 -7.57
C GLU A 361 1.17 -28.92 -8.18
N PHE A 362 1.06 -27.61 -7.91
CA PHE A 362 0.02 -26.76 -8.48
C PHE A 362 0.36 -26.27 -9.90
N ALA A 363 1.57 -26.54 -10.40
CA ALA A 363 2.01 -26.23 -11.76
C ALA A 363 1.79 -24.77 -12.23
N VAL A 364 1.78 -23.81 -11.29
CA VAL A 364 1.69 -22.38 -11.59
C VAL A 364 3.11 -21.82 -11.80
N PRO A 365 3.42 -21.19 -12.94
CA PRO A 365 4.73 -20.57 -13.17
C PRO A 365 5.05 -19.51 -12.10
N SER A 366 6.31 -19.44 -11.68
CA SER A 366 6.77 -18.39 -10.76
C SER A 366 6.98 -17.05 -11.47
N SER A 367 6.87 -15.96 -10.70
CA SER A 367 7.05 -14.57 -11.16
C SER A 367 6.36 -14.30 -12.50
N TRP A 368 5.13 -14.81 -12.65
CA TRP A 368 4.46 -14.90 -13.95
C TRP A 368 4.00 -13.54 -14.49
N TRP A 369 3.82 -12.54 -13.62
CA TRP A 369 3.38 -11.22 -14.06
C TRP A 369 4.47 -10.50 -14.84
N VAL A 370 4.18 -10.26 -16.11
CA VAL A 370 5.00 -9.43 -16.99
C VAL A 370 4.11 -8.79 -18.04
N VAL A 371 4.38 -7.52 -18.37
CA VAL A 371 3.73 -6.89 -19.53
C VAL A 371 4.11 -7.69 -20.78
N GLN A 372 3.17 -7.90 -21.69
CA GLN A 372 3.41 -8.63 -22.93
C GLN A 372 4.68 -8.11 -23.63
N ASN A 373 5.59 -9.04 -23.99
CA ASN A 373 6.89 -8.72 -24.60
C ASN A 373 7.74 -7.68 -23.83
N LYS A 374 7.54 -7.55 -22.51
CA LYS A 374 8.14 -6.50 -21.67
C LYS A 374 7.85 -5.07 -22.16
N GLY A 375 6.69 -4.84 -22.78
CA GLY A 375 6.29 -3.54 -23.33
C GLY A 375 6.83 -3.25 -24.74
N MET A 376 7.53 -4.20 -25.37
CA MET A 376 7.90 -4.03 -26.78
C MET A 376 6.66 -4.20 -27.67
N VAL A 377 6.45 -3.26 -28.59
CA VAL A 377 5.33 -3.25 -29.54
C VAL A 377 5.82 -3.06 -30.97
N LYS A 378 5.14 -3.70 -31.92
CA LYS A 378 5.44 -3.59 -33.36
C LYS A 378 4.59 -2.47 -33.96
N GLY A 379 5.26 -1.42 -34.45
CA GLY A 379 4.63 -0.30 -35.14
C GLY A 379 4.08 -0.66 -36.52
N LYS A 380 3.29 0.25 -37.10
CA LYS A 380 2.72 0.09 -38.46
C LYS A 380 3.80 0.01 -39.55
N ASP A 381 4.97 0.57 -39.29
CA ASP A 381 6.17 0.48 -40.13
C ASP A 381 6.91 -0.87 -40.01
N GLY A 382 6.40 -1.77 -39.18
CA GLY A 382 6.99 -3.08 -38.92
C GLY A 382 8.16 -3.07 -37.93
N ARG A 383 8.57 -1.90 -37.42
CA ARG A 383 9.67 -1.77 -36.44
C ARG A 383 9.16 -1.95 -35.02
N TRP A 384 10.03 -2.46 -34.16
CA TRP A 384 9.74 -2.61 -32.74
C TRP A 384 10.22 -1.40 -31.95
N HIS A 385 9.40 -0.91 -31.04
CA HIS A 385 9.75 0.13 -30.07
C HIS A 385 9.22 -0.23 -28.69
N LEU A 386 9.80 0.38 -27.66
CA LEU A 386 9.39 0.18 -26.28
C LEU A 386 8.23 1.16 -25.95
N ALA A 387 7.08 0.60 -25.58
CA ALA A 387 5.88 1.33 -25.15
C ALA A 387 5.49 0.82 -23.75
N ASP A 388 6.32 1.19 -22.77
CA ASP A 388 6.24 0.76 -21.37
C ASP A 388 5.95 1.94 -20.42
N HIS A 389 5.32 2.98 -20.97
CA HIS A 389 4.81 4.13 -20.27
C HIS A 389 3.70 4.78 -21.10
N GLU A 390 2.65 5.21 -20.43
CA GLU A 390 1.57 5.99 -20.99
C GLU A 390 1.57 7.34 -20.25
N ASP A 391 1.55 8.44 -21.01
CA ASP A 391 1.45 9.78 -20.43
C ASP A 391 0.11 9.92 -19.70
N ASP A 392 0.12 10.71 -18.63
CA ASP A 392 -1.06 10.96 -17.81
C ASP A 392 -1.71 12.28 -18.27
N ASP A 393 -2.95 12.20 -18.76
CA ASP A 393 -3.70 13.34 -19.33
C ASP A 393 -4.16 14.37 -18.28
#